data_AF-A0A917DAN8-F1
#
_entry.id   AF-A0A917DAN8-F1
#
_cell.length_a   1.000
_cell.length_b   1.000
_cell.length_c   1.000
_cell.angle_alpha   90.00
_cell.angle_beta   90.00
_cell.angle_gamma   90.00
#
_symmetry.space_group_name_H-M   'P 1'
#
loop_
_entity.id
_entity.type
_entity.pdbx_description
1 polymer ?
#
loop_
_entity_poly.entity_id
_entity_poly.type
_entity_poly.pdbx_seq_one_letter_code
_entity_poly.pdbx_strand_id
1 'polypeptide(L)'
;MSTATNNPYAEIDDLAERLLAIATEALGHGESDLVSDRAVRRLMTAAVKLYAGKALLEDRRFRALEGRYDEVVTPTEALIATTEILRALRLGPVEFGLWSHRRPEEDHLRETVDEEV
;
A
#
# COMPACT_ATOMS: atom_id res chain seq x y z
N MET A 1 -11.52 -35.75 -1.40
CA MET A 1 -10.23 -35.28 -0.88
C MET A 1 -9.83 -34.07 -1.70
N SER A 2 -9.90 -32.88 -1.09
CA SER A 2 -9.68 -31.60 -1.75
C SER A 2 -8.21 -31.48 -2.16
N THR A 3 -7.96 -31.19 -3.44
CA THR A 3 -6.66 -30.75 -3.93
C THR A 3 -6.32 -29.44 -3.21
N ALA A 4 -5.44 -29.51 -2.22
CA ALA A 4 -4.77 -28.33 -1.69
C ALA A 4 -4.02 -27.68 -2.86
N THR A 5 -4.60 -26.61 -3.38
CA THR A 5 -3.99 -25.76 -4.41
C THR A 5 -2.62 -25.34 -3.91
N ASN A 6 -1.57 -25.85 -4.55
CA ASN A 6 -0.18 -25.50 -4.29
C ASN A 6 0.02 -24.03 -4.68
N ASN A 7 -0.32 -23.10 -3.78
CA ASN A 7 -0.14 -21.67 -4.00
C ASN A 7 1.38 -21.40 -4.00
N PRO A 8 2.01 -21.11 -5.17
CA PRO A 8 3.45 -20.91 -5.23
C PRO A 8 3.91 -19.63 -4.51
N TYR A 9 2.96 -18.82 -4.04
CA TYR A 9 3.20 -17.56 -3.32
C TYR A 9 2.79 -17.62 -1.85
N ALA A 10 2.43 -18.80 -1.32
CA ALA A 10 2.04 -18.95 0.10
C ALA A 10 3.13 -18.48 1.07
N GLU A 11 4.41 -18.63 0.69
CA GLU A 11 5.55 -18.16 1.48
C GLU A 11 5.52 -16.63 1.71
N ILE A 12 4.85 -15.86 0.84
CA ILE A 12 4.71 -14.40 1.02
C ILE A 12 3.94 -14.08 2.30
N ASP A 13 2.92 -14.87 2.64
CA ASP A 13 2.09 -14.63 3.82
C ASP A 13 2.92 -14.82 5.11
N ASP A 14 3.65 -15.94 5.21
CA ASP A 14 4.54 -16.23 6.36
C ASP A 14 5.68 -15.20 6.47
N LEU A 15 6.25 -14.78 5.33
CA LEU A 15 7.30 -13.76 5.29
C LEU A 15 6.77 -12.39 5.71
N ALA A 16 5.54 -12.03 5.34
CA ALA A 16 4.94 -10.75 5.70
C ALA A 16 4.77 -10.63 7.22
N GLU A 17 4.24 -11.67 7.86
CA GLU A 17 4.08 -11.71 9.33
C GLU A 17 5.43 -11.60 10.05
N ARG A 18 6.39 -12.44 9.64
CA ARG A 18 7.75 -12.43 10.24
C ARG A 18 8.46 -11.10 10.04
N LEU A 19 8.33 -10.51 8.86
CA LEU A 19 8.96 -9.23 8.54
C LEU A 19 8.38 -8.10 9.39
N LEU A 20 7.06 -8.03 9.55
CA LEU A 20 6.42 -7.01 10.37
C LEU A 20 6.89 -7.11 11.83
N ALA A 21 6.96 -8.32 12.37
CA ALA A 21 7.46 -8.56 13.73
C ALA A 21 8.91 -8.07 13.90
N ILE A 22 9.82 -8.50 13.02
CA ILE A 22 11.25 -8.14 13.09
C ILE A 22 11.45 -6.63 12.88
N ALA A 23 10.73 -6.02 11.96
CA ALA A 23 10.82 -4.58 11.70
C ALA A 23 10.34 -3.77 12.91
N THR A 24 9.24 -4.19 13.54
CA THR A 24 8.71 -3.53 14.75
C THR A 24 9.68 -3.64 15.91
N GLU A 25 10.31 -4.79 16.11
CA GLU A 25 11.34 -4.99 17.14
C GLU A 25 12.56 -4.10 16.88
N ALA A 26 13.09 -4.09 15.66
CA ALA A 26 14.24 -3.25 15.30
C ALA A 26 13.95 -1.76 15.51
N LEU A 27 12.75 -1.29 15.16
CA LEU A 27 12.33 0.09 15.41
C LEU A 27 12.20 0.38 16.91
N GLY A 28 11.61 -0.55 17.68
CA GLY A 28 11.45 -0.42 19.14
C GLY A 28 12.77 -0.37 19.89
N HIS A 29 13.82 -1.04 19.39
CA HIS A 29 15.16 -1.01 19.96
C HIS A 29 16.04 0.13 19.40
N GLY A 30 15.57 0.91 18.41
CA GLY A 30 16.37 1.92 17.74
C GLY A 30 17.49 1.34 16.86
N GLU A 31 17.35 0.09 16.43
CA GLU A 31 18.33 -0.68 15.65
C GLU A 31 17.99 -0.71 14.15
N SER A 32 17.18 0.25 13.68
CA SER A 32 16.77 0.35 12.27
C SER A 32 17.95 0.43 11.31
N ASP A 33 19.08 1.00 11.74
CA ASP A 33 20.31 1.13 10.95
C ASP A 33 20.96 -0.22 10.59
N LEU A 34 20.59 -1.30 11.30
CA LEU A 34 21.02 -2.67 10.96
C LEU A 34 20.32 -3.20 9.70
N VAL A 35 19.20 -2.60 9.30
CA VAL A 35 18.46 -2.95 8.10
C VAL A 35 18.92 -2.08 6.94
N SER A 36 19.56 -2.67 5.94
CA SER A 36 20.05 -1.90 4.80
C SER A 36 18.92 -1.15 4.05
N ASP A 37 19.18 0.08 3.63
CA ASP A 37 18.27 0.88 2.78
C ASP A 37 17.77 0.11 1.55
N ARG A 38 18.65 -0.71 0.96
CA ARG A 38 18.33 -1.53 -0.22
C ARG A 38 17.23 -2.55 0.10
N ALA A 39 17.25 -3.14 1.29
CA ALA A 39 16.21 -4.07 1.74
C ALA A 39 14.89 -3.31 1.90
N VAL A 40 14.88 -2.19 2.63
CA VAL A 40 13.68 -1.36 2.83
C VAL A 40 13.06 -0.93 1.50
N ARG A 41 13.87 -0.45 0.54
CA ARG A 41 13.36 -0.10 -0.81
C ARG A 41 12.73 -1.27 -1.55
N ARG A 42 13.31 -2.48 -1.45
CA ARG A 42 12.76 -3.68 -2.10
C ARG A 42 11.43 -4.08 -1.48
N LEU A 43 11.33 -4.01 -0.16
CA LEU A 43 10.09 -4.27 0.58
C LEU A 43 8.99 -3.31 0.19
N MET A 44 9.26 -1.99 0.21
CA MET A 44 8.31 -0.98 -0.24
C MET A 44 7.88 -1.21 -1.70
N THR A 45 8.82 -1.50 -2.59
CA THR A 45 8.52 -1.78 -4.01
C THR A 45 7.59 -2.98 -4.17
N ALA A 46 7.86 -4.06 -3.43
CA ALA A 46 7.04 -5.27 -3.46
C ALA A 46 5.63 -5.00 -2.91
N ALA A 47 5.53 -4.33 -1.76
CA ALA A 47 4.25 -3.99 -1.13
C ALA A 47 3.39 -3.10 -2.05
N VAL A 48 3.96 -2.03 -2.62
CA VAL A 48 3.23 -1.13 -3.54
C VAL A 48 2.75 -1.89 -4.79
N LYS A 49 3.61 -2.70 -5.41
CA LYS A 49 3.22 -3.49 -6.60
C LYS A 49 2.12 -4.50 -6.30
N LEU A 50 2.23 -5.21 -5.17
CA LEU A 50 1.25 -6.21 -4.77
C LEU A 50 -0.10 -5.57 -4.40
N TYR A 51 -0.06 -4.47 -3.64
CA TYR A 51 -1.27 -3.73 -3.27
C TYR A 51 -1.97 -3.17 -4.51
N ALA A 52 -1.23 -2.47 -5.39
CA ALA A 52 -1.80 -1.92 -6.62
C ALA A 52 -2.39 -3.02 -7.52
N GLY A 53 -1.69 -4.17 -7.64
CA GLY A 53 -2.21 -5.33 -8.36
C GLY A 53 -3.53 -5.83 -7.80
N LYS A 54 -3.62 -6.03 -6.48
CA LYS A 54 -4.86 -6.50 -5.82
C LYS A 54 -5.99 -5.47 -5.87
N ALA A 55 -5.69 -4.20 -5.62
CA ALA A 55 -6.69 -3.14 -5.57
C ALA A 55 -7.27 -2.82 -6.96
N LEU A 56 -6.43 -2.80 -8.00
CA LEU A 56 -6.85 -2.45 -9.36
C LEU A 56 -7.41 -3.64 -10.15
N LEU A 57 -6.80 -4.83 -10.03
CA LEU A 57 -7.18 -5.97 -10.87
C LEU A 57 -8.36 -6.76 -10.30
N GLU A 58 -8.51 -6.80 -8.97
CA GLU A 58 -9.54 -7.61 -8.32
C GLU A 58 -10.75 -6.77 -7.88
N ASP A 59 -10.76 -5.46 -8.16
CA ASP A 59 -11.74 -4.47 -7.63
C ASP A 59 -11.95 -4.60 -6.11
N ARG A 60 -10.89 -5.01 -5.41
CA ARG A 60 -10.95 -5.28 -3.97
C ARG A 60 -10.60 -4.04 -3.20
N ARG A 61 -11.55 -3.57 -2.42
CA ARG A 61 -11.32 -2.54 -1.40
C ARG A 61 -10.94 -3.20 -0.09
N PHE A 62 -9.65 -3.20 0.21
CA PHE A 62 -9.13 -3.60 1.52
C PHE A 62 -8.16 -2.53 2.05
N ARG A 63 -8.01 -2.48 3.37
CA ARG A 63 -7.14 -1.51 4.03
C ARG A 63 -5.70 -1.72 3.59
N ALA A 64 -5.00 -0.64 3.26
CA ALA A 64 -3.60 -0.67 2.85
C ALA A 64 -2.64 -0.95 4.03
N LEU A 65 -3.06 -0.66 5.26
CA LEU A 65 -2.28 -0.78 6.48
C LEU A 65 -3.04 -1.59 7.54
N GLU A 66 -2.30 -2.24 8.43
CA GLU A 66 -2.83 -2.94 9.61
C GLU A 66 -3.29 -1.97 10.71
N GLY A 67 -4.02 -2.50 11.69
CA GLY A 67 -4.55 -1.73 12.81
C GLY A 67 -5.75 -0.86 12.46
N ARG A 68 -6.16 -0.03 13.42
CA ARG A 68 -7.12 1.06 13.24
C ARG A 68 -6.44 2.39 13.54
N TYR A 69 -6.76 3.40 12.73
CA TYR A 69 -6.21 4.74 12.89
C TYR A 69 -4.67 4.74 12.95
N ASP A 70 -4.09 5.15 14.08
CA ASP A 70 -2.66 5.31 14.33
C ASP A 70 -2.06 4.21 15.23
N GLU A 71 -2.78 3.11 15.45
CA GLU A 71 -2.35 1.99 16.30
C GLU A 71 -1.04 1.33 15.83
N VAL A 72 -0.79 1.31 14.51
CA VAL A 72 0.36 0.62 13.90
C VAL A 72 1.24 1.57 13.09
N VAL A 73 0.62 2.48 12.33
CA VAL A 73 1.33 3.48 11.53
C VAL A 73 0.75 4.85 11.85
N THR A 74 1.59 5.75 12.34
CA THR A 74 1.18 7.12 12.65
C THR A 74 0.93 7.92 11.36
N PRO A 75 0.11 8.99 11.42
CA PRO A 75 -0.09 9.87 10.27
C PRO A 75 1.22 10.46 9.71
N THR A 76 2.18 10.76 10.59
CA THR A 76 3.48 11.31 10.20
C THR A 76 4.31 10.28 9.41
N GLU A 77 4.37 9.03 9.86
CA GLU A 77 5.08 7.96 9.15
C GLU A 77 4.46 7.70 7.77
N ALA A 78 3.13 7.66 7.70
CA ALA A 78 2.41 7.51 6.44
C ALA A 78 2.71 8.66 5.46
N LEU A 79 2.74 9.90 5.94
CA LEU A 79 3.06 11.08 5.13
C LEU A 79 4.51 11.07 4.66
N ILE A 80 5.47 10.74 5.52
CA ILE A 80 6.89 10.63 5.14
C ILE A 80 7.05 9.57 4.04
N ALA A 81 6.54 8.35 4.26
CA ALA A 81 6.65 7.28 3.27
C ALA A 81 6.00 7.65 1.93
N THR A 82 4.79 8.23 1.97
CA THR A 82 4.06 8.63 0.76
C THR A 82 4.81 9.74 0.01
N THR A 83 5.31 10.76 0.70
CA THR A 83 6.04 11.86 0.06
C THR A 83 7.36 11.40 -0.56
N GLU A 84 8.08 10.47 0.07
CA GLU A 84 9.27 9.87 -0.52
C GLU A 84 8.94 9.03 -1.76
N ILE A 85 7.83 8.27 -1.76
CA ILE A 85 7.38 7.53 -2.93
C ILE A 85 7.06 8.49 -4.09
N LEU A 86 6.30 9.55 -3.82
CA LEU A 86 5.97 10.55 -4.84
C LEU A 86 7.24 11.22 -5.39
N ARG A 87 8.19 11.58 -4.52
CA ARG A 87 9.47 12.17 -4.93
C ARG A 87 10.29 11.20 -5.78
N ALA A 88 10.33 9.92 -5.43
CA ALA A 88 11.02 8.89 -6.20
C ALA A 88 10.43 8.71 -7.61
N LEU A 89 9.12 8.93 -7.75
CA LEU A 89 8.40 8.90 -9.03
C LEU A 89 8.39 10.24 -9.77
N ARG A 90 9.01 11.28 -9.21
CA ARG A 90 8.98 12.66 -9.72
C ARG A 90 7.55 13.19 -9.90
N LEU A 91 6.64 12.76 -9.04
CA LEU A 91 5.26 13.27 -9.00
C LEU A 91 5.23 14.50 -8.10
N GLY A 92 4.81 15.62 -8.65
CA GLY A 92 4.56 16.82 -7.87
C GLY A 92 3.22 16.77 -7.14
N PRO A 93 2.97 17.75 -6.24
CA PRO A 93 1.69 17.87 -5.54
C PRO A 93 0.48 18.00 -6.48
N VAL A 94 0.68 18.56 -7.67
CA VAL A 94 -0.39 18.78 -8.67
C VAL A 94 -0.80 17.46 -9.30
N GLU A 95 0.16 16.61 -9.70
CA GLU A 95 -0.12 15.29 -10.29
C GLU A 95 -0.88 14.40 -9.29
N PHE A 96 -0.50 14.46 -8.01
CA PHE A 96 -1.24 13.77 -6.95
C PHE A 96 -2.66 14.32 -6.77
N GLY A 97 -2.82 15.66 -6.79
CA GLY A 97 -4.12 16.32 -6.74
C GLY A 97 -5.03 15.82 -7.86
N LEU A 98 -4.56 15.82 -9.11
CA LEU A 98 -5.35 15.36 -10.25
C LEU A 98 -5.74 13.88 -10.15
N TRP A 99 -4.88 13.03 -9.58
CA TRP A 99 -5.16 11.60 -9.44
C TRP A 99 -6.12 11.30 -8.28
N SER A 100 -6.00 12.00 -7.16
CA SER A 100 -6.87 11.85 -5.98
C SER A 100 -8.28 12.39 -6.18
N HIS A 101 -8.46 13.36 -7.10
CA HIS A 101 -9.77 13.88 -7.48
C HIS A 101 -10.48 13.04 -8.55
N ARG A 102 -9.78 12.13 -9.26
CA ARG A 102 -10.45 11.14 -10.11
C ARG A 102 -11.03 10.05 -9.24
N ARG A 103 -12.20 10.30 -8.65
CA ARG A 103 -13.01 9.25 -8.05
C ARG A 103 -13.79 8.56 -9.16
N PRO A 104 -13.65 7.24 -9.37
CA PRO A 104 -14.49 6.49 -10.33
C PRO A 104 -16.00 6.66 -10.05
N GLU A 105 -16.35 6.93 -8.78
CA GLU A 105 -17.72 7.11 -8.32
C GLU A 105 -18.33 8.46 -8.74
N GLU A 106 -17.52 9.47 -9.02
CA GLU A 106 -17.99 10.79 -9.45
C GLU A 106 -18.25 10.88 -10.96
N ASP A 107 -17.62 10.01 -11.76
CA ASP A 107 -17.85 9.94 -13.21
C ASP A 107 -19.24 9.32 -13.53
N HIS A 108 -19.67 8.29 -12.79
CA HIS A 108 -21.00 7.67 -12.96
C HIS A 108 -22.18 8.56 -12.52
N LEU A 109 -21.93 9.54 -11.64
CA LEU A 109 -22.94 10.51 -11.20
C LEU A 109 -23.14 11.65 -12.20
N ARG A 110 -22.24 11.84 -13.17
CA ARG A 110 -22.38 12.86 -14.23
C ARG A 110 -23.08 12.32 -15.47
N GLU A 111 -22.90 11.04 -15.81
CA GLU A 111 -23.63 10.41 -16.92
C GLU A 111 -25.13 10.23 -16.64
N THR A 112 -25.52 9.99 -15.39
CA THR A 112 -26.94 9.77 -15.04
C THR A 112 -27.77 11.05 -14.96
N VAL A 113 -27.15 12.23 -14.81
CA VAL A 113 -27.86 13.52 -14.74
C VAL A 113 -28.05 14.13 -16.13
N ASP A 114 -27.19 13.80 -17.09
CA ASP A 114 -27.31 14.28 -18.48
C ASP A 114 -28.31 13.45 -19.33
N GLU A 115 -28.80 12.30 -18.84
CA GLU A 115 -29.86 11.51 -19.49
C GLU A 115 -31.29 11.89 -19.04
N GLU A 116 -31.46 12.80 -18.07
CA GLU A 116 -32.77 13.22 -17.53
C GLU A 116 -33.19 14.66 -17.89
N VAL A 117 -32.55 15.31 -18.89
CA VAL A 117 -32.94 16.65 -19.39
C VAL A 117 -33.30 16.64 -20.88
#